data_AF-X1INQ9-F1
#
_entry.id   AF-X1INQ9-F1
#
_cell.length_a   1.000
_cell.length_b   1.000
_cell.length_c   1.000
_cell.angle_alpha   90.00
_cell.angle_beta   90.00
_cell.angle_gamma   90.00
#
_symmetry.space_group_name_H-M   'P 1'
#
loop_
_entity.id
_entity.type
_entity.pdbx_description
1 polymer ?
#
loop_
_entity_poly.entity_id
_entity_poly.type
_entity_poly.pdbx_seq_one_letter_code
_entity_poly.pdbx_strand_id
1 'polypeptide(L)'
;MNEEKLGKLQGKVFEAYMAKTPKSKQMYQRACESLVGGVAGNPGFYQPYPLYMTHGRGSKEYDVDGNEYIDYFLGAGPLIL
;
A
#
# COMPACT_ATOMS: atom_id res chain seq x y z
N MET A 1 0.62 27.07 -3.04
CA MET A 1 0.33 25.97 -3.99
C MET A 1 -1.18 25.79 -4.02
N ASN A 2 -1.85 25.86 -5.18
CA ASN A 2 -3.32 25.86 -5.26
C ASN A 2 -3.92 24.47 -5.02
N GLU A 3 -5.04 24.40 -4.29
CA GLU A 3 -5.77 23.16 -3.97
C GLU A 3 -6.18 22.37 -5.21
N GLU A 4 -6.61 23.05 -6.27
CA GLU A 4 -6.97 22.44 -7.56
C GLU A 4 -5.81 21.65 -8.19
N LYS A 5 -4.59 22.18 -8.08
CA LYS A 5 -3.39 21.52 -8.62
C LYS A 5 -3.05 20.27 -7.81
N LEU A 6 -3.24 20.32 -6.49
CA LEU A 6 -2.98 19.19 -5.60
C LEU A 6 -3.95 18.04 -5.90
N GLY A 7 -5.25 18.33 -6.05
CA GLY A 7 -6.26 17.32 -6.39
C GLY A 7 -5.97 16.62 -7.73
N LYS A 8 -5.56 17.39 -8.76
CA LYS A 8 -5.16 16.83 -10.06
C LYS A 8 -3.94 15.90 -9.95
N LEU A 9 -2.95 16.24 -9.12
CA LEU A 9 -1.78 15.39 -8.90
C LEU A 9 -2.15 14.12 -8.13
N GLN A 10 -2.97 14.24 -7.08
CA GLN A 10 -3.44 13.09 -6.31
C GLN A 10 -4.21 12.10 -7.18
N GLY A 11 -5.10 12.58 -8.06
CA GLY A 11 -5.81 11.73 -9.01
C GLY A 11 -4.86 10.95 -9.92
N LYS A 12 -3.83 11.60 -10.48
CA LYS A 12 -2.82 10.91 -11.30
C LYS A 12 -2.03 9.87 -10.52
N VAL A 13 -1.69 10.17 -9.26
CA VAL A 13 -0.98 9.21 -8.37
C VAL A 13 -1.86 8.00 -8.09
N PHE A 14 -3.15 8.20 -7.79
CA PHE A 14 -4.08 7.12 -7.52
C PHE A 14 -4.32 6.25 -8.74
N GLU A 15 -4.50 6.83 -9.93
CA GLU A 15 -4.63 6.06 -11.19
C GLU A 15 -3.39 5.19 -11.44
N ALA A 16 -2.20 5.77 -11.32
CA ALA A 16 -0.94 5.03 -11.51
C ALA A 16 -0.74 3.93 -10.45
N TYR A 17 -1.12 4.20 -9.20
CA TYR A 17 -1.09 3.21 -8.12
C TYR A 17 -2.04 2.05 -8.43
N MET A 18 -3.31 2.36 -8.74
CA MET A 18 -4.32 1.33 -8.99
C MET A 18 -4.02 0.46 -10.20
N ALA A 19 -3.38 1.02 -11.23
CA ALA A 19 -2.93 0.24 -12.39
C ALA A 19 -1.82 -0.76 -12.05
N LYS A 20 -1.00 -0.47 -11.03
CA LYS A 20 0.14 -1.32 -10.62
C LYS A 20 -0.21 -2.35 -9.55
N THR A 21 -1.29 -2.15 -8.80
CA THR A 21 -1.61 -2.95 -7.60
C THR A 21 -3.00 -3.65 -7.62
N PRO A 22 -3.42 -4.26 -8.75
CA PRO A 22 -4.76 -4.83 -8.88
C PRO A 22 -5.05 -6.00 -7.92
N LYS A 23 -4.06 -6.82 -7.56
CA LYS A 23 -4.25 -7.93 -6.61
C LYS A 23 -4.32 -7.43 -5.18
N SER A 24 -3.55 -6.38 -4.83
CA SER A 24 -3.69 -5.71 -3.54
C SER A 24 -5.11 -5.17 -3.34
N LYS A 25 -5.72 -4.59 -4.39
CA LYS A 25 -7.13 -4.19 -4.38
C LYS A 25 -8.08 -5.34 -4.07
N GLN A 26 -7.89 -6.49 -4.71
CA GLN A 26 -8.73 -7.68 -4.50
C GLN A 26 -8.58 -8.22 -3.08
N MET A 27 -7.37 -8.23 -2.53
CA MET A 27 -7.12 -8.66 -1.15
C MET A 27 -7.76 -7.72 -0.14
N TYR A 28 -7.71 -6.41 -0.39
CA TYR A 28 -8.41 -5.42 0.43
C TYR A 28 -9.93 -5.63 0.41
N GLN A 29 -10.52 -5.84 -0.77
CA GLN A 29 -11.96 -6.12 -0.90
C GLN A 29 -12.37 -7.36 -0.10
N ARG A 30 -11.62 -8.44 -0.21
CA ARG A 30 -11.81 -9.65 0.61
C ARG A 30 -11.68 -9.35 2.10
N ALA A 31 -10.65 -8.61 2.50
CA ALA A 31 -10.39 -8.32 3.91
C ALA A 31 -11.52 -7.51 4.53
N CYS A 32 -12.14 -6.59 3.78
CA CYS A 32 -13.30 -5.83 4.23
C CYS A 32 -14.51 -6.70 4.59
N GLU A 33 -14.60 -7.93 4.10
CA GLU A 33 -15.68 -8.88 4.46
C GLU A 33 -15.50 -9.47 5.87
N SER A 34 -14.28 -9.42 6.42
CA SER A 34 -13.93 -10.08 7.69
C SER A 34 -13.34 -9.13 8.73
N LEU A 35 -12.74 -8.02 8.32
CA LEU A 35 -12.06 -7.04 9.17
C LEU A 35 -12.67 -5.65 8.99
N VAL A 36 -12.90 -4.96 10.11
CA VAL A 36 -13.36 -3.57 10.09
C VAL A 36 -12.31 -2.71 9.38
N GLY A 37 -12.70 -2.08 8.27
CA GLY A 37 -11.78 -1.28 7.45
C GLY A 37 -10.75 -2.09 6.66
N GLY A 38 -10.91 -3.42 6.54
CA GLY A 38 -10.08 -4.27 5.69
C GLY A 38 -8.61 -4.43 6.14
N VAL A 39 -8.27 -4.02 7.36
CA VAL A 39 -6.91 -4.10 7.91
C VAL A 39 -6.92 -4.62 9.36
N ALA A 40 -5.83 -5.28 9.77
CA ALA A 40 -5.68 -5.84 11.12
C ALA A 40 -5.28 -4.80 12.20
N GLY A 41 -5.04 -3.55 11.81
CA GLY A 41 -4.65 -2.47 12.72
C GLY A 41 -4.53 -1.12 12.01
N ASN A 42 -4.54 -0.04 12.79
CA ASN A 42 -4.61 1.33 12.30
C ASN A 42 -3.44 1.79 11.38
N PRO A 43 -2.16 1.40 11.59
CA PRO A 43 -1.07 1.92 10.76
C PRO A 43 -1.07 1.36 9.33
N GLY A 44 -1.87 0.33 9.04
CA GLY A 44 -1.87 -0.34 7.75
C GLY A 44 -2.72 0.33 6.67
N PHE A 45 -3.62 1.26 7.01
CA PHE A 45 -4.56 1.82 6.03
C PHE A 45 -4.09 3.14 5.41
N TYR A 46 -4.18 3.25 4.09
CA TYR A 46 -4.08 4.49 3.33
C TYR A 46 -4.92 4.40 2.06
N GLN A 47 -5.31 5.56 1.53
CA GLN A 47 -6.08 5.64 0.30
C GLN A 47 -5.21 5.33 -0.93
N PRO A 48 -5.78 4.70 -1.98
CA PRO A 48 -7.17 4.23 -2.07
C PRO A 48 -7.43 2.89 -1.36
N TYR A 49 -6.38 2.10 -1.15
CA TYR A 49 -6.35 0.84 -0.39
C TYR A 49 -4.88 0.48 -0.12
N PRO A 50 -4.58 -0.33 0.91
CA PRO A 50 -3.21 -0.66 1.25
C PRO A 50 -2.59 -1.71 0.30
N LEU A 51 -1.26 -1.69 0.21
CA LEU A 51 -0.47 -2.77 -0.39
C LEU A 51 -0.54 -4.03 0.48
N TYR A 52 -0.57 -5.19 -0.18
CA TYR A 52 -0.43 -6.48 0.47
C TYR A 52 0.92 -7.08 0.11
N MET A 53 1.76 -7.37 1.11
CA MET A 53 3.11 -7.89 0.90
C MET A 53 3.13 -9.43 0.86
N THR A 54 4.04 -10.00 0.07
CA THR A 54 4.27 -11.45 0.00
C THR A 54 5.49 -11.86 0.80
N HIS A 55 6.62 -11.19 0.58
CA HIS A 55 7.88 -11.46 1.26
C HIS A 55 8.79 -10.23 1.26
N GLY A 56 9.76 -10.22 2.18
CA GLY A 56 10.88 -9.28 2.19
C GLY A 56 12.22 -10.01 2.26
N ARG A 57 13.29 -9.37 1.78
CA ARG A 57 14.66 -9.88 1.90
C ARG A 57 15.65 -8.72 1.99
N GLY A 58 16.36 -8.64 3.11
CA GLY A 58 17.22 -7.49 3.41
C GLY A 58 16.40 -6.20 3.42
N SER A 59 16.88 -5.16 2.74
CA SER A 59 16.19 -3.86 2.63
C SER A 59 15.09 -3.81 1.57
N LYS A 60 14.61 -4.95 1.07
CA LYS A 60 13.62 -5.01 -0.02
C LYS A 60 12.35 -5.75 0.39
N GLU A 61 11.21 -5.22 -0.04
CA GLU A 61 9.90 -5.85 0.10
C GLU A 61 9.22 -6.02 -1.26
N TYR A 62 8.33 -7.01 -1.34
CA TYR A 62 7.64 -7.38 -2.56
C TYR A 62 6.15 -7.53 -2.29
N ASP A 63 5.33 -6.83 -3.07
CA ASP A 63 3.87 -6.95 -2.95
C ASP A 63 3.30 -8.20 -3.65
N VAL A 64 2.00 -8.44 -3.51
CA VAL A 64 1.26 -9.52 -4.17
C VAL A 64 1.16 -9.35 -5.69
N ASP A 65 1.41 -8.15 -6.19
CA ASP A 65 1.43 -7.79 -7.59
C ASP A 65 2.83 -8.01 -8.23
N GLY A 66 3.86 -8.26 -7.42
CA GLY A 66 5.23 -8.51 -7.83
C GLY A 66 6.09 -7.24 -7.93
N ASN A 67 5.61 -6.11 -7.42
CA ASN A 67 6.37 -4.88 -7.35
C ASN A 67 7.43 -4.97 -6.24
N GLU A 68 8.66 -4.53 -6.54
CA GLU A 68 9.76 -4.45 -5.57
C GLU A 68 9.87 -3.03 -5.00
N TYR A 69 10.06 -2.95 -3.69
CA TYR A 69 10.23 -1.70 -2.93
C TYR A 69 11.51 -1.75 -2.10
N ILE A 70 12.15 -0.60 -1.90
CA ILE A 70 13.14 -0.43 -0.83
C ILE A 70 12.37 -0.10 0.45
N ASP A 71 12.51 -0.93 1.47
CA ASP A 71 11.82 -0.74 2.75
C ASP A 71 12.57 0.29 3.61
N TYR A 72 11.95 1.45 3.76
CA TYR A 72 12.38 2.50 4.68
C TYR A 72 11.54 2.54 5.96
N PHE A 73 10.46 1.77 6.03
CA PHE A 73 9.59 1.71 7.19
C PHE A 73 10.14 0.73 8.24
N LEU A 74 10.79 -0.35 7.80
CA LEU A 74 11.51 -1.31 8.64
C LEU A 74 10.64 -1.85 9.78
N GLY A 75 9.36 -2.09 9.50
CA GLY A 75 8.37 -2.51 10.48
C GLY A 75 8.16 -1.52 11.64
N ALA A 76 8.40 -0.23 11.42
CA ALA A 76 8.48 0.83 12.44
C ALA A 76 9.70 0.69 13.40
N GLY A 77 10.84 0.20 12.88
CA GLY A 77 12.12 0.14 13.59
C GLY A 77 12.69 -1.23 14.00
N PRO A 78 11.91 -2.30 14.29
CA PRO A 78 12.48 -3.58 14.73
C PRO A 78 13.25 -4.33 13.62
N LEU A 79 13.07 -3.97 12.35
CA LEU A 79 13.74 -4.62 11.21
C LEU A 79 14.98 -3.85 10.73
N ILE A 80 15.79 -3.34 11.66
CA ILE A 80 16.99 -2.53 11.34
C ILE A 80 18.20 -3.35 10.86
N LEU A 81 18.16 -4.68 11.01
CA LEU A 81 19.29 -5.59 10.79
C LEU A 81 19.26 -6.31 9.44
#